data_AF-A0A0Q7N9T6-F1
#
_entry.id   AF-A0A0Q7N9T6-F1
#
_cell.length_a   1.000
_cell.length_b   1.000
_cell.length_c   1.000
_cell.angle_alpha   90.00
_cell.angle_beta   90.00
_cell.angle_gamma   90.00
#
_symmetry.space_group_name_H-M   'P 1'
#
loop_
_entity.id
_entity.type
_entity.pdbx_description
1 polymer ?
#
loop_
_entity_poly.entity_id
_entity_poly.type
_entity_poly.pdbx_seq_one_letter_code
_entity_poly.pdbx_strand_id
1 'polypeptide(L)'
;MSVALADELHRLGEEGSTGVLRAGDGEFHLVRGAIASVGCGRTIGLDRLVVEAGVATAEDWRRAGAGDPGPLLEQPQLETLALLSVFDAAYFLLASAGEPEFRPTPEHWLAPVCHIAPRALVHECERRNDNDYGPWSPDLVTTVPVVPARRVKRNQVVITGSQAEVLAAADTRRSIADIARDLGRTTYGCLVAVRDLTTAGLIETPEPIQTEQPQRGRHLALAPEPADHRSSTPSTTSVPTLPRRIPGSAGPTRFQQETGARAGRHAIDEEATATARHRGDQGRAEPERWRQVDRETLIRLRAALEELA
;
A
#
# COMPACT_ATOMS: atom_id res chain seq x y z
N MET A 1 12.46 -19.28 -3.76
CA MET A 1 13.61 -18.36 -3.90
C MET A 1 14.23 -18.54 -5.28
N SER A 2 14.67 -17.46 -5.93
CA SER A 2 15.35 -17.47 -7.22
C SER A 2 16.81 -17.90 -7.06
N VAL A 3 17.10 -19.12 -7.50
CA VAL A 3 18.47 -19.68 -7.48
C VAL A 3 19.39 -18.89 -8.42
N ALA A 4 18.91 -18.53 -9.62
CA ALA A 4 19.70 -17.79 -10.60
C ALA A 4 20.17 -16.42 -10.08
N LEU A 5 19.30 -15.68 -9.38
CA LEU A 5 19.66 -14.40 -8.79
C LEU A 5 20.66 -14.57 -7.63
N ALA A 6 20.47 -15.59 -6.78
CA ALA A 6 21.38 -15.88 -5.68
C ALA A 6 22.78 -16.26 -6.17
N ASP A 7 22.87 -17.12 -7.18
CA ASP A 7 24.13 -17.54 -7.79
C ASP A 7 24.86 -16.36 -8.44
N GLU A 8 24.15 -15.51 -9.16
CA GLU A 8 24.73 -14.33 -9.79
C GLU A 8 25.25 -13.32 -8.74
N LEU A 9 24.50 -13.11 -7.66
CA LEU A 9 24.95 -12.28 -6.52
C LEU A 9 26.22 -12.83 -5.88
N HIS A 10 26.32 -14.15 -5.71
CA HIS A 10 27.54 -14.78 -5.20
C HIS A 10 28.73 -14.59 -6.15
N ARG A 11 28.53 -14.85 -7.45
CA ARG A 11 29.56 -14.69 -8.48
C ARG A 11 30.11 -13.26 -8.51
N LEU A 12 29.22 -12.26 -8.55
CA LEU A 12 29.61 -10.85 -8.54
C LEU A 12 30.32 -10.44 -7.24
N GLY A 13 29.92 -11.04 -6.12
CA GLY A 13 30.60 -10.88 -4.84
C GLY A 13 32.04 -11.40 -4.85
N GLU A 14 32.24 -12.60 -5.39
CA GLU A 14 33.55 -13.24 -5.51
C GLU A 14 34.49 -12.50 -6.48
N GLU A 15 33.94 -11.96 -7.57
CA GLU A 15 34.68 -11.16 -8.54
C GLU A 15 35.04 -9.75 -8.05
N GLY A 16 34.45 -9.30 -6.94
CA GLY A 16 34.61 -7.93 -6.46
C GLY A 16 34.00 -6.91 -7.42
N SER A 17 32.90 -7.27 -8.10
CA SER A 17 32.28 -6.44 -9.13
C SER A 17 31.67 -5.15 -8.56
N THR A 18 31.77 -4.07 -9.33
CA THR A 18 31.08 -2.79 -9.07
C THR A 18 30.10 -2.50 -10.20
N GLY A 19 28.82 -2.31 -9.87
CA GLY A 19 27.80 -2.05 -10.87
C GLY A 19 26.39 -2.26 -10.33
N VAL A 20 25.43 -2.33 -11.25
CA VAL A 20 24.02 -2.58 -10.94
C VAL A 20 23.60 -3.94 -11.49
N LEU A 21 23.02 -4.78 -10.64
CA LEU A 21 22.36 -6.01 -11.03
C LEU A 21 20.84 -5.80 -11.00
N ARG A 22 20.20 -5.81 -12.16
CA ARG A 22 18.74 -5.70 -12.30
C ARG A 22 18.12 -7.10 -12.24
N ALA A 23 16.99 -7.24 -11.55
CA ALA A 23 16.20 -8.46 -11.55
C ALA A 23 14.74 -8.15 -11.25
N GLY A 24 13.83 -8.57 -12.13
CA GLY A 24 12.39 -8.32 -11.98
C GLY A 24 12.07 -6.82 -11.86
N ASP A 25 11.43 -6.43 -10.76
CA ASP A 25 11.00 -5.07 -10.46
C ASP A 25 11.99 -4.29 -9.55
N GLY A 26 13.24 -4.72 -9.49
CA GLY A 26 14.25 -4.09 -8.64
C GLY A 26 15.68 -4.23 -9.13
N GLU A 27 16.58 -3.71 -8.30
CA GLU A 27 18.00 -3.61 -8.62
C GLU A 27 18.86 -3.65 -7.36
N PHE A 28 20.04 -4.28 -7.47
CA PHE A 28 21.08 -4.33 -6.46
C PHE A 28 22.25 -3.47 -6.95
N HIS A 29 22.70 -2.54 -6.11
CA HIS A 29 23.92 -1.78 -6.35
C HIS A 29 25.07 -2.45 -5.62
N LEU A 30 26.06 -2.92 -6.37
CA LEU A 30 27.26 -3.56 -5.86
C LEU A 30 28.46 -2.60 -5.97
N VAL A 31 29.28 -2.60 -4.92
CA VAL A 31 30.55 -1.88 -4.86
C VAL A 31 31.61 -2.84 -4.33
N ARG A 32 32.58 -3.17 -5.17
CA ARG A 32 33.68 -4.09 -4.86
C ARG A 32 33.18 -5.43 -4.30
N GLY A 33 32.10 -5.94 -4.89
CA GLY A 33 31.46 -7.20 -4.49
C GLY A 33 30.53 -7.12 -3.27
N ALA A 34 30.46 -5.98 -2.58
CA ALA A 34 29.51 -5.76 -1.48
C ALA A 34 28.24 -5.05 -1.98
N ILE A 35 27.10 -5.38 -1.40
CA ILE A 35 25.83 -4.71 -1.70
C ILE A 35 25.75 -3.40 -0.90
N ALA A 36 25.62 -2.30 -1.62
CA ALA A 36 25.54 -0.94 -1.07
C ALA A 36 24.11 -0.39 -1.02
N SER A 37 23.23 -0.87 -1.89
CA SER A 37 21.82 -0.46 -1.95
C SER A 37 21.01 -1.50 -2.70
N VAL A 38 19.72 -1.61 -2.37
CA VAL A 38 18.75 -2.42 -3.11
C VAL A 38 17.45 -1.65 -3.22
N GLY A 39 16.91 -1.56 -4.44
CA GLY A 39 15.61 -0.96 -4.73
C GLY A 39 14.61 -2.03 -5.18
N CYS A 40 13.37 -1.93 -4.74
CA CYS A 40 12.28 -2.82 -5.16
C CYS A 40 10.95 -2.05 -5.17
N GLY A 41 10.19 -2.13 -6.26
CA GLY A 41 8.90 -1.44 -6.38
C GLY A 41 7.84 -1.87 -5.35
N ARG A 42 8.03 -3.04 -4.73
CA ARG A 42 7.15 -3.59 -3.69
C ARG A 42 7.44 -3.09 -2.28
N THR A 43 8.53 -2.33 -2.07
CA THR A 43 8.91 -1.82 -0.75
C THR A 43 8.67 -0.33 -0.60
N ILE A 44 8.80 0.16 0.64
CA ILE A 44 8.69 1.58 0.97
C ILE A 44 9.83 2.41 0.35
N GLY A 45 11.02 1.81 0.16
CA GLY A 45 12.22 2.50 -0.30
C GLY A 45 12.96 3.24 0.83
N LEU A 46 14.29 3.30 0.73
CA LEU A 46 15.14 4.00 1.70
C LEU A 46 14.87 5.50 1.73
N ASP A 47 14.59 6.09 0.56
CA ASP A 47 14.25 7.50 0.38
C ASP A 47 13.06 7.94 1.24
N ARG A 48 12.04 7.09 1.34
CA ARG A 48 10.88 7.33 2.19
C ARG A 48 11.17 6.98 3.64
N LEU A 49 11.88 5.90 3.93
CA LEU A 49 12.24 5.50 5.30
C LEU A 49 13.01 6.59 6.04
N VAL A 50 13.99 7.25 5.39
CA VAL A 50 14.76 8.34 6.04
C VAL A 50 13.90 9.56 6.35
N VAL A 51 12.89 9.85 5.51
CA VAL A 51 11.97 10.97 5.71
C VAL A 51 11.01 10.69 6.85
N GLU A 52 10.38 9.51 6.85
CA GLU A 52 9.43 9.13 7.90
C GLU A 52 10.11 8.94 9.26
N ALA A 53 11.38 8.53 9.27
CA ALA A 53 12.21 8.46 10.48
C ALA A 53 12.74 9.84 10.94
N GLY A 54 12.53 10.91 10.18
CA GLY A 54 13.03 12.25 10.49
C GLY A 54 14.55 12.40 10.38
N VAL A 55 15.22 11.48 9.69
CA VAL A 55 16.69 11.50 9.48
C VAL A 55 17.08 12.54 8.43
N ALA A 56 16.25 12.73 7.41
CA ALA A 56 16.53 13.65 6.32
C ALA A 56 15.23 14.15 5.68
N THR A 57 15.27 15.32 5.04
CA THR A 57 14.16 15.75 4.20
C THR A 57 14.21 15.09 2.82
N ALA A 58 13.10 15.09 2.10
CA ALA A 58 13.08 14.62 0.71
C ALA A 58 14.01 15.43 -0.21
N GLU A 59 14.30 16.69 0.13
CA GLU A 59 15.26 17.52 -0.59
C GLU A 59 16.70 17.10 -0.31
N ASP A 60 17.03 16.79 0.95
CA ASP A 60 18.36 16.28 1.31
C ASP A 60 18.65 14.95 0.60
N TRP A 61 17.65 14.08 0.50
CA TRP A 61 17.76 12.83 -0.27
C TRP A 61 18.02 13.08 -1.77
N ARG A 62 17.28 14.01 -2.39
CA ARG A 62 17.51 14.37 -3.81
C ARG A 62 18.91 14.94 -4.03
N ARG A 63 19.37 15.80 -3.13
CA ARG A 63 20.72 16.40 -3.17
C ARG A 63 21.80 15.32 -3.08
N ALA A 64 21.62 14.35 -2.18
CA ALA A 64 22.52 13.21 -2.06
C ALA A 64 22.61 12.41 -3.36
N GLY A 65 21.47 12.07 -3.97
CA GLY A 65 21.42 11.37 -5.25
C GLY A 65 21.99 12.17 -6.44
N ALA A 66 22.01 13.51 -6.34
CA ALA A 66 22.61 14.39 -7.35
C ALA A 66 24.13 14.58 -7.18
N GLY A 67 24.75 13.94 -6.18
CA GLY A 67 26.20 13.94 -5.98
C GLY A 67 26.69 14.74 -4.77
N ASP A 68 25.80 15.20 -3.89
CA ASP A 68 26.17 15.88 -2.64
C ASP A 68 25.56 15.17 -1.40
N PRO A 69 26.08 13.97 -1.05
CA PRO A 69 25.53 13.15 0.03
C PRO A 69 26.13 13.46 1.41
N GLY A 70 27.11 14.37 1.50
CA GLY A 70 27.94 14.57 2.69
C GLY A 70 27.15 14.67 4.01
N PRO A 71 26.21 15.62 4.14
CA PRO A 71 25.42 15.78 5.36
C PRO A 71 24.57 14.55 5.74
N LEU A 72 24.15 13.77 4.74
CA LEU A 72 23.33 12.59 4.94
C LEU A 72 24.18 11.41 5.41
N LEU A 73 25.38 11.23 4.84
CA LEU A 73 26.32 10.18 5.25
C LEU A 73 26.82 10.36 6.69
N GLU A 74 26.76 11.58 7.23
CA GLU A 74 27.10 11.86 8.62
C GLU A 74 25.99 11.46 9.62
N GLN A 75 24.79 11.11 9.15
CA GLN A 75 23.68 10.72 10.02
C GLN A 75 23.85 9.26 10.49
N PRO A 76 24.05 8.99 11.80
CA PRO A 76 24.29 7.63 12.30
C PRO A 76 23.14 6.66 12.02
N GLN A 77 21.91 7.16 11.98
CA GLN A 77 20.71 6.36 11.73
C GLN A 77 20.60 5.90 10.27
N LEU A 78 21.32 6.55 9.32
CA LEU A 78 21.25 6.19 7.90
C LEU A 78 21.69 4.75 7.66
N GLU A 79 22.79 4.31 8.29
CA GLU A 79 23.30 2.95 8.12
C GLU A 79 22.23 1.92 8.50
N THR A 80 21.58 2.10 9.66
CA THR A 80 20.54 1.17 10.12
C THR A 80 19.36 1.14 9.14
N LEU A 81 18.91 2.31 8.67
CA LEU A 81 17.81 2.37 7.70
C LEU A 81 18.19 1.77 6.34
N ALA A 82 19.44 1.97 5.91
CA ALA A 82 19.96 1.38 4.67
C ALA A 82 20.00 -0.14 4.75
N LEU A 83 20.51 -0.70 5.85
CA LEU A 83 20.49 -2.15 6.09
C LEU A 83 19.05 -2.69 6.09
N LEU A 84 18.12 -2.02 6.80
CA LEU A 84 16.70 -2.41 6.81
C LEU A 84 16.10 -2.39 5.40
N SER A 85 16.35 -1.34 4.62
CA SER A 85 15.85 -1.22 3.25
C SER A 85 16.43 -2.29 2.33
N VAL A 86 17.73 -2.62 2.47
CA VAL A 86 18.38 -3.66 1.66
C VAL A 86 17.74 -5.02 1.94
N PHE A 87 17.61 -5.41 3.20
CA PHE A 87 17.00 -6.69 3.56
C PHE A 87 15.51 -6.74 3.24
N ASP A 88 14.79 -5.62 3.33
CA ASP A 88 13.38 -5.52 2.94
C ASP A 88 13.22 -5.78 1.44
N ALA A 89 13.94 -5.03 0.60
CA ALA A 89 13.87 -5.16 -0.85
C ALA A 89 14.37 -6.53 -1.35
N ALA A 90 15.50 -7.00 -0.82
CA ALA A 90 16.10 -8.27 -1.21
C ALA A 90 15.17 -9.47 -0.96
N TYR A 91 14.42 -9.49 0.15
CA TYR A 91 13.47 -10.56 0.45
C TYR A 91 12.46 -10.75 -0.70
N PHE A 92 11.89 -9.65 -1.21
CA PHE A 92 10.91 -9.70 -2.28
C PHE A 92 11.53 -10.00 -3.65
N LEU A 93 12.73 -9.49 -3.94
CA LEU A 93 13.43 -9.76 -5.20
C LEU A 93 13.88 -11.21 -5.29
N LEU A 94 14.46 -11.77 -4.21
CA LEU A 94 14.86 -13.17 -4.15
C LEU A 94 13.67 -14.13 -4.11
N ALA A 95 12.47 -13.67 -3.74
CA ALA A 95 11.24 -14.44 -3.87
C ALA A 95 10.68 -14.47 -5.30
N SER A 96 11.07 -13.53 -6.16
CA SER A 96 10.52 -13.38 -7.53
C SER A 96 11.39 -14.06 -8.59
N ALA A 97 10.76 -14.50 -9.68
CA ALA A 97 11.43 -15.08 -10.84
C ALA A 97 11.80 -14.00 -11.86
N GLY A 98 12.87 -13.25 -11.59
CA GLY A 98 13.47 -12.30 -12.53
C GLY A 98 14.82 -12.81 -13.05
N GLU A 99 15.04 -12.69 -14.36
CA GLU A 99 16.37 -12.95 -14.94
C GLU A 99 17.35 -11.85 -14.49
N PRO A 100 18.51 -12.21 -13.93
CA PRO A 100 19.50 -11.24 -13.50
C PRO A 100 20.27 -10.64 -14.69
N GLU A 101 20.37 -9.31 -14.74
CA GLU A 101 21.18 -8.59 -15.72
C GLU A 101 22.14 -7.61 -15.04
N PHE A 102 23.45 -7.88 -15.12
CA PHE A 102 24.48 -7.02 -14.55
C PHE A 102 25.01 -6.00 -15.56
N ARG A 103 25.17 -4.75 -15.10
CA ARG A 103 25.83 -3.68 -15.86
C ARG A 103 26.83 -2.94 -14.97
N PRO A 104 28.11 -2.81 -15.38
CA PRO A 104 29.08 -1.97 -14.69
C PRO A 104 28.62 -0.51 -14.65
N THR A 105 28.76 0.13 -13.49
CA THR A 105 28.45 1.55 -13.26
C THR A 105 29.41 2.12 -12.22
N PRO A 106 29.48 3.46 -12.04
CA PRO A 106 30.21 4.06 -10.92
C PRO A 106 29.71 3.56 -9.55
N GLU A 107 30.54 3.70 -8.51
CA GLU A 107 30.15 3.31 -7.15
C GLU A 107 28.90 4.08 -6.69
N HIS A 108 27.96 3.35 -6.09
CA HIS A 108 26.77 3.96 -5.49
C HIS A 108 27.16 4.81 -4.27
N TRP A 109 26.57 5.99 -4.11
CA TRP A 109 26.96 6.96 -3.08
C TRP A 109 26.74 6.46 -1.63
N LEU A 110 25.88 5.46 -1.42
CA LEU A 110 25.70 4.79 -0.12
C LEU A 110 26.83 3.83 0.26
N ALA A 111 27.77 3.55 -0.65
CA ALA A 111 28.86 2.62 -0.37
C ALA A 111 29.53 2.89 0.98
N PRO A 112 29.90 4.13 1.37
CA PRO A 112 30.60 4.36 2.65
C PRO A 112 29.86 3.90 3.92
N VAL A 113 28.54 3.74 3.88
CA VAL A 113 27.70 3.45 5.05
C VAL A 113 26.98 2.10 4.99
N CYS A 114 26.91 1.44 3.83
CA CYS A 114 26.23 0.16 3.69
C CYS A 114 27.09 -0.82 2.89
N HIS A 115 27.51 -1.90 3.54
CA HIS A 115 28.30 -2.96 2.92
C HIS A 115 27.81 -4.32 3.38
N ILE A 116 27.00 -4.98 2.57
CA ILE A 116 26.48 -6.31 2.90
C ILE A 116 27.11 -7.33 1.96
N ALA A 117 27.69 -8.39 2.51
CA ALA A 117 28.18 -9.52 1.72
C ALA A 117 27.00 -10.25 1.05
N PRO A 118 27.03 -10.53 -0.27
CA PRO A 118 25.96 -11.23 -0.96
C PRO A 118 25.53 -12.55 -0.29
N ARG A 119 26.49 -13.34 0.19
CA ARG A 119 26.22 -14.59 0.92
C ARG A 119 25.42 -14.37 2.20
N ALA A 120 25.72 -13.31 2.96
CA ALA A 120 24.98 -13.00 4.18
C ALA A 120 23.55 -12.53 3.88
N LEU A 121 23.38 -11.75 2.81
CA LEU A 121 22.06 -11.30 2.34
C LEU A 121 21.19 -12.50 1.94
N VAL A 122 21.72 -13.39 1.09
CA VAL A 122 20.99 -14.57 0.59
C VAL A 122 20.62 -15.47 1.76
N HIS A 123 21.57 -15.78 2.65
CA HIS A 123 21.30 -16.64 3.81
C HIS A 123 20.19 -16.08 4.72
N GLU A 124 20.20 -14.77 5.00
CA GLU A 124 19.14 -14.16 5.80
C GLU A 124 17.79 -14.19 5.08
N CYS A 125 17.76 -13.99 3.76
CA CYS A 125 16.53 -14.09 2.99
C CYS A 125 15.98 -15.53 2.96
N GLU A 126 16.87 -16.54 2.93
CA GLU A 126 16.49 -17.95 3.04
C GLU A 126 15.87 -18.21 4.40
N ARG A 127 16.52 -17.78 5.47
CA ARG A 127 16.02 -17.91 6.86
C ARG A 127 14.64 -17.24 7.03
N ARG A 128 14.40 -16.11 6.38
CA ARG A 128 13.09 -15.42 6.38
C ARG A 128 12.02 -16.14 5.56
N ASN A 129 12.43 -16.92 4.57
CA ASN A 129 11.54 -17.66 3.68
C ASN A 129 11.24 -19.07 4.17
N ASP A 130 12.09 -19.64 5.04
CA ASP A 130 12.00 -21.01 5.57
C ASP A 130 10.85 -21.24 6.57
N ASN A 131 9.92 -20.29 6.68
CA ASN A 131 8.83 -20.39 7.63
C ASN A 131 7.48 -20.59 6.93
N ASP A 132 6.75 -21.58 7.46
CA ASP A 132 5.34 -21.91 7.21
C ASP A 132 4.41 -20.81 7.76
N TYR A 133 4.60 -19.56 7.31
CA TYR A 133 3.84 -18.40 7.80
C TYR A 133 2.42 -18.30 7.20
N GLY A 134 1.88 -19.41 6.71
CA GLY A 134 0.53 -19.48 6.22
C GLY A 134 0.32 -18.80 4.85
N PRO A 135 -0.89 -18.27 4.59
CA PRO A 135 -1.41 -18.04 3.24
C PRO A 135 -0.83 -16.80 2.53
N TRP A 136 -0.09 -15.94 3.25
CA TRP A 136 0.44 -14.70 2.70
C TRP A 136 1.82 -14.93 2.06
N SER A 137 1.87 -15.04 0.73
CA SER A 137 3.13 -15.10 -0.02
C SER A 137 3.70 -13.71 -0.34
N PRO A 138 5.01 -13.60 -0.65
CA PRO A 138 5.63 -12.34 -1.06
C PRO A 138 4.98 -11.67 -2.28
N ASP A 139 4.30 -12.42 -3.15
CA ASP A 139 3.64 -11.89 -4.36
C ASP A 139 2.31 -11.18 -4.06
N LEU A 140 1.74 -11.42 -2.87
CA LEU A 140 0.45 -10.82 -2.48
C LEU A 140 0.59 -9.41 -1.91
N VAL A 141 1.81 -8.98 -1.55
CA VAL A 141 2.02 -7.76 -0.75
C VAL A 141 1.61 -6.47 -1.45
N THR A 142 1.53 -6.46 -2.78
CA THR A 142 1.07 -5.32 -3.59
C THR A 142 -0.29 -5.53 -4.23
N THR A 143 -0.83 -6.75 -4.20
CA THR A 143 -1.99 -7.15 -5.03
C THR A 143 -3.23 -7.44 -4.21
N VAL A 144 -3.09 -7.89 -2.96
CA VAL A 144 -4.22 -8.26 -2.11
C VAL A 144 -4.39 -7.24 -0.98
N PRO A 145 -5.59 -6.66 -0.81
CA PRO A 145 -5.85 -5.75 0.29
C PRO A 145 -5.89 -6.49 1.62
N VAL A 146 -5.46 -5.81 2.68
CA VAL A 146 -5.54 -6.33 4.04
C VAL A 146 -6.95 -6.08 4.60
N VAL A 147 -7.65 -7.16 4.92
CA VAL A 147 -9.05 -7.14 5.38
C VAL A 147 -9.11 -7.52 6.87
N PRO A 148 -9.52 -6.62 7.78
CA PRO A 148 -9.77 -6.98 9.17
C PRO A 148 -10.89 -8.00 9.29
N ALA A 149 -10.74 -8.96 10.21
CA ALA A 149 -11.76 -9.96 10.48
C ALA A 149 -13.02 -9.31 11.07
N ARG A 150 -14.19 -9.58 10.46
CA ARG A 150 -15.47 -9.01 10.93
C ARG A 150 -15.89 -9.46 12.32
N ARG A 151 -15.43 -10.63 12.77
CA ARG A 151 -15.74 -11.21 14.08
C ARG A 151 -14.51 -11.91 14.64
N VAL A 152 -14.04 -11.42 15.78
CA VAL A 152 -12.97 -12.07 16.53
C VAL A 152 -13.61 -13.16 17.40
N LYS A 153 -13.18 -14.41 17.22
CA LYS A 153 -13.71 -15.56 17.98
C LYS A 153 -13.20 -15.60 19.43
N ARG A 154 -12.30 -14.70 19.81
CA ARG A 154 -11.64 -14.62 21.10
C ARG A 154 -12.02 -13.32 21.81
N ASN A 155 -12.23 -13.41 23.12
CA ASN A 155 -12.59 -12.24 23.94
C ASN A 155 -11.38 -11.35 24.28
N GLN A 156 -10.16 -11.87 24.16
CA GLN A 156 -8.92 -11.13 24.40
C GLN A 156 -7.83 -11.65 23.47
N VAL A 157 -7.07 -10.74 22.86
CA VAL A 157 -5.88 -11.04 22.05
C VAL A 157 -4.79 -10.08 22.47
N VAL A 158 -3.59 -10.60 22.70
CA VAL A 158 -2.39 -9.78 22.95
C VAL A 158 -1.72 -9.55 21.60
N ILE A 159 -1.52 -8.27 21.26
CA ILE A 159 -0.84 -7.86 20.04
C ILE A 159 0.28 -6.87 20.37
N THR A 160 1.31 -6.82 19.54
CA THR A 160 2.39 -5.83 19.66
C THR A 160 1.94 -4.46 19.16
N GLY A 161 2.69 -3.40 19.49
CA GLY A 161 2.43 -2.06 18.96
C GLY A 161 2.41 -2.02 17.43
N SER A 162 3.38 -2.67 16.77
CA SER A 162 3.44 -2.74 15.31
C SER A 162 2.25 -3.49 14.71
N GLN A 163 1.78 -4.56 15.36
CA GLN A 163 0.57 -5.28 14.94
C GLN A 163 -0.68 -4.40 15.10
N ALA A 164 -0.77 -3.61 16.17
CA ALA A 164 -1.87 -2.66 16.37
C ALA A 164 -1.88 -1.55 15.30
N GLU A 165 -0.71 -1.00 14.94
CA GLU A 165 -0.58 -0.01 13.85
C GLU A 165 -1.07 -0.58 12.51
N VAL A 166 -0.62 -1.78 12.15
CA VAL A 166 -1.03 -2.47 10.91
C VAL A 166 -2.54 -2.75 10.92
N LEU A 167 -3.07 -3.24 12.04
CA LEU A 167 -4.50 -3.54 12.17
C LEU A 167 -5.36 -2.27 12.08
N ALA A 168 -4.90 -1.15 12.66
CA ALA A 168 -5.58 0.14 12.57
C ALA A 168 -5.53 0.73 11.15
N ALA A 169 -4.47 0.44 10.39
CA ALA A 169 -4.35 0.85 9.00
C ALA A 169 -5.14 -0.04 8.02
N ALA A 170 -5.47 -1.28 8.38
CA ALA A 170 -6.21 -2.20 7.52
C ALA A 170 -7.66 -1.73 7.31
N ASP A 171 -7.98 -1.30 6.08
CA ASP A 171 -9.25 -0.66 5.72
C ASP A 171 -10.00 -1.37 4.60
N THR A 172 -9.61 -2.62 4.30
CA THR A 172 -10.12 -3.44 3.18
C THR A 172 -9.74 -2.96 1.78
N ARG A 173 -8.95 -1.87 1.65
CA ARG A 173 -8.54 -1.30 0.37
C ARG A 173 -7.04 -1.35 0.13
N ARG A 174 -6.24 -1.09 1.16
CA ARG A 174 -4.78 -1.01 1.06
C ARG A 174 -4.13 -2.38 1.13
N SER A 175 -3.15 -2.59 0.27
CA SER A 175 -2.26 -3.76 0.32
C SER A 175 -1.25 -3.63 1.47
N ILE A 176 -0.48 -4.70 1.73
CA ILE A 176 0.59 -4.68 2.74
C ILE A 176 1.63 -3.59 2.41
N ALA A 177 2.01 -3.45 1.14
CA ALA A 177 2.96 -2.45 0.69
C ALA A 177 2.42 -1.02 0.83
N ASP A 178 1.12 -0.81 0.61
CA ASP A 178 0.48 0.50 0.82
C ASP A 178 0.47 0.86 2.31
N ILE A 179 0.09 -0.08 3.17
CA ILE A 179 0.11 0.09 4.63
C ILE A 179 1.54 0.39 5.11
N ALA A 180 2.54 -0.36 4.63
CA ALA A 180 3.93 -0.14 4.98
C ALA A 180 4.39 1.28 4.63
N ARG A 181 4.04 1.75 3.42
CA ARG A 181 4.34 3.11 2.95
C ARG A 181 3.66 4.19 3.80
N ASP A 182 2.38 4.00 4.14
CA ASP A 182 1.62 4.95 4.96
C ASP A 182 2.15 5.02 6.41
N LEU A 183 2.63 3.89 6.94
CA LEU A 183 3.15 3.80 8.31
C LEU A 183 4.63 4.17 8.42
N GLY A 184 5.37 4.34 7.32
CA GLY A 184 6.81 4.57 7.36
C GLY A 184 7.60 3.33 7.81
N ARG A 185 7.12 2.12 7.48
CA ARG A 185 7.71 0.85 7.93
C ARG A 185 8.16 -0.01 6.74
N THR A 186 9.04 -0.98 7.01
CA THR A 186 9.45 -1.99 6.02
C THR A 186 8.27 -2.87 5.62
N THR A 187 8.16 -3.24 4.34
CA THR A 187 7.07 -4.08 3.85
C THR A 187 7.14 -5.50 4.43
N TYR A 188 8.33 -6.06 4.63
CA TYR A 188 8.56 -7.35 5.29
C TYR A 188 8.06 -7.33 6.74
N GLY A 189 8.36 -6.27 7.50
CA GLY A 189 7.84 -6.10 8.86
C GLY A 189 6.31 -6.09 8.90
N CYS A 190 5.66 -5.38 7.98
CA CYS A 190 4.20 -5.40 7.85
C CYS A 190 3.67 -6.77 7.42
N LEU A 191 4.37 -7.48 6.51
CA LEU A 191 4.01 -8.84 6.10
C LEU A 191 4.03 -9.82 7.28
N VAL A 192 5.07 -9.78 8.12
CA VAL A 192 5.15 -10.59 9.33
C VAL A 192 4.00 -10.26 10.29
N ALA A 193 3.73 -8.98 10.53
CA ALA A 193 2.62 -8.57 11.37
C ALA A 193 1.26 -9.06 10.84
N VAL A 194 1.03 -8.98 9.51
CA VAL A 194 -0.18 -9.50 8.88
C VAL A 194 -0.31 -11.01 9.02
N ARG A 195 0.78 -11.77 8.84
CA ARG A 195 0.80 -13.24 9.04
C ARG A 195 0.42 -13.62 10.47
N ASP A 196 0.97 -12.92 11.46
CA ASP A 196 0.65 -13.14 12.88
C ASP A 196 -0.81 -12.79 13.19
N LEU A 197 -1.29 -11.65 12.67
CA LEU A 197 -2.67 -11.19 12.84
C LEU A 197 -3.68 -12.13 12.15
N THR A 198 -3.34 -12.71 10.98
CA THR A 198 -4.15 -13.74 10.33
C THR A 198 -4.19 -15.01 11.18
N THR A 199 -3.06 -15.44 11.74
CA THR A 199 -2.99 -16.59 12.66
C THR A 199 -3.81 -16.34 13.93
N ALA A 200 -3.85 -15.10 14.42
CA ALA A 200 -4.68 -14.69 15.55
C ALA A 200 -6.17 -14.56 15.21
N GLY A 201 -6.56 -14.64 13.93
CA GLY A 201 -7.92 -14.45 13.45
C GLY A 201 -8.40 -13.00 13.49
N LEU A 202 -7.47 -12.04 13.44
CA LEU A 202 -7.74 -10.60 13.39
C LEU A 202 -7.70 -10.03 11.97
N ILE A 203 -7.06 -10.72 11.03
CA ILE A 203 -7.07 -10.43 9.60
C ILE A 203 -7.61 -11.66 8.87
N GLU A 204 -8.44 -11.44 7.85
CA GLU A 204 -8.96 -12.50 7.00
C GLU A 204 -7.83 -13.15 6.18
N THR A 205 -7.92 -14.47 5.96
CA THR A 205 -7.03 -15.18 5.03
C THR A 205 -7.20 -14.58 3.64
N PRO A 206 -6.12 -14.31 2.89
CA PRO A 206 -6.23 -13.81 1.53
C PRO A 206 -6.94 -14.87 0.69
N GLU A 207 -8.06 -14.49 0.07
CA GLU A 207 -8.66 -15.35 -0.94
C GLU A 207 -7.73 -15.34 -2.16
N PRO A 208 -7.26 -16.50 -2.64
CA PRO A 208 -6.52 -16.53 -3.88
C PRO A 208 -7.43 -15.97 -4.96
N ILE A 209 -7.00 -14.90 -5.62
CA ILE A 209 -7.68 -14.38 -6.80
C ILE A 209 -7.66 -15.53 -7.81
N GLN A 210 -8.78 -16.23 -7.94
CA GLN A 210 -9.00 -17.09 -9.08
C GLN A 210 -9.00 -16.15 -10.27
N THR A 211 -7.92 -16.13 -11.04
CA THR A 211 -7.96 -15.54 -12.37
C THR A 211 -9.10 -16.23 -13.08
N GLU A 212 -10.23 -15.55 -13.23
CA GLU A 212 -11.34 -16.05 -14.03
C GLU A 212 -10.75 -16.31 -15.41
N GLN A 213 -10.47 -17.59 -15.70
CA GLN A 213 -10.28 -18.03 -17.06
C GLN A 213 -11.51 -17.52 -17.79
N PRO A 214 -11.37 -16.72 -18.86
CA PRO A 214 -12.52 -16.24 -19.59
C PRO A 214 -13.32 -17.46 -19.96
N GLN A 215 -14.50 -17.62 -19.37
CA GLN A 215 -15.36 -18.74 -19.63
C GLN A 215 -15.61 -18.70 -21.13
N ARG A 216 -14.93 -19.57 -21.88
CA ARG A 216 -15.17 -19.75 -23.31
C ARG A 216 -16.66 -19.91 -23.41
N GLY A 217 -17.28 -18.94 -24.08
CA GLY A 217 -18.71 -18.70 -24.01
C GLY A 217 -19.45 -20.02 -24.05
N ARG A 218 -20.33 -20.23 -23.08
CA ARG A 218 -21.45 -21.14 -23.28
C ARG A 218 -22.13 -20.64 -24.55
N HIS A 219 -21.86 -21.35 -25.66
CA HIS A 219 -22.54 -21.18 -26.92
C HIS A 219 -24.03 -21.20 -26.58
N LEU A 220 -24.66 -20.03 -26.61
CA LEU A 220 -26.10 -19.95 -26.79
C LEU A 220 -26.34 -20.67 -28.11
N ALA A 221 -26.96 -21.85 -28.03
CA ALA A 221 -27.36 -22.62 -29.18
C ALA A 221 -28.24 -21.72 -30.05
N LEU A 222 -27.69 -21.23 -31.16
CA LEU A 222 -28.48 -20.62 -32.21
C LEU A 222 -29.34 -21.71 -32.85
N ALA A 223 -30.62 -21.41 -32.93
CA ALA A 223 -31.65 -22.19 -33.61
C ALA A 223 -31.33 -22.40 -35.11
N PRO A 224 -31.91 -23.41 -35.77
CA PRO A 224 -31.53 -23.79 -37.13
C PRO A 224 -32.10 -22.83 -38.19
N GLU A 225 -31.27 -22.58 -39.20
CA GLU A 225 -31.50 -21.82 -40.43
C GLU A 225 -32.69 -22.30 -41.27
N PRO A 226 -33.33 -21.39 -42.04
CA PRO A 226 -33.93 -21.76 -43.30
C PRO A 226 -33.33 -21.02 -44.51
N ALA A 227 -32.87 -21.85 -45.44
CA ALA A 227 -32.66 -21.73 -46.89
C ALA A 227 -32.86 -20.39 -47.62
N ASP A 228 -31.80 -20.06 -48.38
CA ASP A 228 -31.71 -19.41 -49.69
C ASP A 228 -33.00 -18.97 -50.41
N HIS A 229 -33.08 -17.67 -50.74
CA HIS A 229 -33.57 -17.22 -52.05
C HIS A 229 -32.79 -16.00 -52.58
N ARG A 230 -32.51 -16.08 -53.88
CA ARG A 230 -31.62 -15.23 -54.69
C ARG A 230 -32.21 -13.86 -55.06
N SER A 231 -31.27 -12.91 -55.24
CA SER A 231 -31.23 -11.81 -56.23
C SER A 231 -32.32 -10.74 -56.20
N SER A 232 -31.89 -9.47 -56.02
CA SER A 232 -32.01 -8.36 -57.01
C SER A 232 -31.64 -7.00 -56.37
N THR A 233 -30.59 -6.36 -56.87
CA THR A 233 -30.46 -4.87 -56.90
C THR A 233 -31.29 -4.35 -58.10
N PRO A 234 -31.67 -3.04 -58.22
CA PRO A 234 -30.92 -1.87 -57.75
C PRO A 234 -31.75 -0.65 -57.26
N SER A 235 -30.99 0.39 -56.90
CA SER A 235 -31.31 1.83 -57.02
C SER A 235 -31.69 2.59 -55.74
N THR A 236 -30.75 3.47 -55.36
CA THR A 236 -30.90 4.89 -54.95
C THR A 236 -32.13 5.28 -54.11
N THR A 237 -31.89 5.90 -52.94
CA THR A 237 -32.22 7.32 -52.64
C THR A 237 -32.01 7.63 -51.14
N SER A 238 -31.45 8.83 -50.90
CA SER A 238 -31.55 9.70 -49.71
C SER A 238 -31.03 9.24 -48.34
N VAL A 239 -29.99 9.94 -47.90
CA VAL A 239 -29.57 10.13 -46.50
C VAL A 239 -30.38 11.29 -45.89
N PRO A 240 -30.96 11.16 -44.68
CA PRO A 240 -31.37 12.32 -43.90
C PRO A 240 -30.31 12.67 -42.85
N THR A 241 -29.82 13.91 -42.98
CA THR A 241 -28.90 14.63 -42.11
C THR A 241 -29.51 14.93 -40.73
N LEU A 242 -28.78 14.62 -39.66
CA LEU A 242 -29.08 15.05 -38.28
C LEU A 242 -28.73 16.55 -38.10
N PRO A 243 -29.59 17.38 -37.48
CA PRO A 243 -29.23 18.76 -37.16
C PRO A 243 -28.36 18.86 -35.89
N ARG A 244 -27.25 19.58 -36.07
CA ARG A 244 -26.27 20.04 -35.08
C ARG A 244 -26.90 21.12 -34.18
N ARG A 245 -26.77 21.02 -32.85
CA ARG A 245 -27.15 22.09 -31.91
C ARG A 245 -25.90 22.71 -31.27
N ILE A 246 -25.74 24.02 -31.45
CA ILE A 246 -24.69 24.86 -30.86
C ILE A 246 -25.20 25.41 -29.51
N PRO A 247 -24.34 25.56 -28.47
CA PRO A 247 -24.72 26.15 -27.18
C PRO A 247 -24.66 27.69 -27.21
N GLY A 248 -25.70 28.34 -26.70
CA GLY A 248 -25.74 29.79 -26.49
C GLY A 248 -25.71 30.14 -25.00
N SER A 249 -24.70 30.91 -24.60
CA SER A 249 -24.48 31.47 -23.27
C SER A 249 -25.43 32.64 -22.95
N ALA A 250 -25.82 32.77 -21.69
CA ALA A 250 -26.03 34.08 -21.05
C ALA A 250 -26.01 33.91 -19.52
N GLY A 251 -25.01 34.50 -18.85
CA GLY A 251 -25.11 34.90 -17.43
C GLY A 251 -25.66 36.32 -17.32
N PRO A 252 -25.32 37.09 -16.27
CA PRO A 252 -25.52 36.81 -14.84
C PRO A 252 -26.36 37.93 -14.19
N THR A 253 -26.88 37.69 -12.98
CA THR A 253 -27.40 38.77 -12.12
C THR A 253 -26.84 38.66 -10.71
N ARG A 254 -26.35 39.81 -10.24
CA ARG A 254 -25.70 40.08 -8.97
C ARG A 254 -26.62 40.98 -8.15
N PHE A 255 -26.38 41.00 -6.83
CA PHE A 255 -26.95 41.87 -5.79
C PHE A 255 -28.35 41.42 -5.31
N GLN A 256 -28.69 41.47 -4.02
CA GLN A 256 -28.22 42.38 -2.98
C GLN A 256 -28.41 41.78 -1.57
N GLN A 257 -27.60 42.30 -0.67
CA GLN A 257 -27.48 42.06 0.77
C GLN A 257 -28.37 43.10 1.50
N GLU A 258 -29.10 42.71 2.55
CA GLU A 258 -29.65 43.59 3.60
C GLU A 258 -30.12 42.69 4.76
N THR A 259 -29.33 42.47 5.82
CA THR A 259 -29.27 43.22 7.09
C THR A 259 -30.61 43.68 7.67
N GLY A 260 -30.98 43.11 8.84
CA GLY A 260 -32.05 43.62 9.69
C GLY A 260 -32.16 42.85 11.00
N ALA A 261 -31.44 43.32 12.03
CA ALA A 261 -31.50 42.83 13.41
C ALA A 261 -32.54 43.61 14.24
N ARG A 262 -33.28 42.92 15.12
CA ARG A 262 -33.83 43.36 16.43
C ARG A 262 -34.72 42.23 16.97
N ALA A 263 -34.42 41.53 18.07
CA ALA A 263 -34.36 41.92 19.48
C ALA A 263 -35.75 42.11 20.16
N GLY A 264 -35.98 41.35 21.25
CA GLY A 264 -37.07 41.48 22.23
C GLY A 264 -37.71 40.12 22.54
N ARG A 265 -37.28 39.34 23.54
CA ARG A 265 -37.45 39.40 25.02
C ARG A 265 -38.86 39.05 25.54
N HIS A 266 -38.83 38.32 26.67
CA HIS A 266 -39.89 37.88 27.61
C HIS A 266 -40.55 36.55 27.26
N ALA A 267 -40.26 35.40 27.91
CA ALA A 267 -40.27 35.00 29.34
C ALA A 267 -41.67 34.93 29.93
N ILE A 268 -42.14 33.71 30.26
CA ILE A 268 -42.68 33.30 31.57
C ILE A 268 -42.96 31.79 31.59
N ASP A 269 -42.64 31.18 32.73
CA ASP A 269 -42.85 29.79 33.16
C ASP A 269 -44.33 29.42 33.34
N GLU A 270 -44.66 28.13 33.26
CA GLU A 270 -45.49 27.43 34.28
C GLU A 270 -45.59 25.90 34.06
N GLU A 271 -44.85 25.20 34.93
CA GLU A 271 -45.22 24.06 35.78
C GLU A 271 -46.34 23.05 35.41
N ALA A 272 -45.92 21.78 35.37
CA ALA A 272 -46.53 20.54 35.89
C ALA A 272 -47.95 20.08 35.48
N THR A 273 -48.03 18.87 34.90
CA THR A 273 -48.82 17.76 35.51
C THR A 273 -48.49 16.36 34.96
N ALA A 274 -48.04 15.51 35.88
CA ALA A 274 -48.29 14.08 36.11
C ALA A 274 -48.69 13.07 34.98
N THR A 275 -47.84 12.02 34.90
CA THR A 275 -48.16 10.57 34.86
C THR A 275 -49.07 9.98 33.77
N ALA A 276 -48.47 9.19 32.86
CA ALA A 276 -49.08 7.94 32.39
C ALA A 276 -47.99 6.94 31.97
N ARG A 277 -48.13 5.72 32.47
CA ARG A 277 -47.26 4.56 32.23
C ARG A 277 -47.35 4.12 30.76
N HIS A 278 -46.21 4.02 30.08
CA HIS A 278 -46.08 3.10 28.95
C HIS A 278 -44.75 2.34 29.03
N ARG A 279 -44.88 1.10 29.48
CA ARG A 279 -43.89 0.04 29.35
C ARG A 279 -43.97 -0.43 27.89
N GLY A 280 -42.97 -0.12 27.08
CA GLY A 280 -42.94 -0.54 25.68
C GLY A 280 -41.60 -0.26 25.04
N ASP A 281 -40.89 -1.35 24.73
CA ASP A 281 -39.81 -1.48 23.76
C ASP A 281 -38.47 -0.82 24.09
N GLN A 282 -37.58 -1.62 24.71
CA GLN A 282 -36.15 -1.35 24.71
C GLN A 282 -35.67 -1.42 23.26
N GLY A 283 -35.49 -0.25 22.66
CA GLY A 283 -34.86 -0.09 21.36
C GLY A 283 -33.57 -0.90 21.31
N ARG A 284 -33.59 -1.93 20.46
CA ARG A 284 -32.45 -2.70 20.00
C ARG A 284 -31.30 -1.73 19.70
N ALA A 285 -30.30 -1.68 20.59
CA ALA A 285 -29.11 -0.87 20.39
C ALA A 285 -28.50 -1.25 19.04
N GLU A 286 -28.46 -0.29 18.12
CA GLU A 286 -27.74 -0.45 16.86
C GLU A 286 -26.30 -0.87 17.18
N PRO A 287 -25.72 -1.86 16.47
CA PRO A 287 -24.32 -2.17 16.67
C PRO A 287 -23.51 -0.92 16.36
N GLU A 288 -22.76 -0.42 17.34
CA GLU A 288 -21.85 0.71 17.19
C GLU A 288 -20.99 0.49 15.95
N ARG A 289 -21.31 1.26 14.92
CA ARG A 289 -20.61 1.26 13.65
C ARG A 289 -19.22 1.81 13.95
N TRP A 290 -18.22 0.93 13.96
CA TRP A 290 -16.81 1.32 14.12
C TRP A 290 -16.51 2.48 13.15
N ARG A 291 -16.29 3.66 13.74
CA ARG A 291 -15.84 4.85 13.00
C ARG A 291 -14.32 4.79 12.98
N GLN A 292 -13.76 4.95 11.79
CA GLN A 292 -12.33 5.11 11.59
C GLN A 292 -11.82 6.22 12.52
N VAL A 293 -10.82 5.90 13.34
CA VAL A 293 -10.25 6.84 14.29
C VAL A 293 -9.55 7.95 13.50
N ASP A 294 -9.89 9.19 13.81
CA ASP A 294 -9.34 10.36 13.15
C ASP A 294 -7.82 10.44 13.35
N ARG A 295 -7.09 10.57 12.23
CA ARG A 295 -5.63 10.62 12.16
C ARG A 295 -5.06 11.78 13.00
N GLU A 296 -5.75 12.91 13.03
CA GLU A 296 -5.31 14.08 13.79
C GLU A 296 -5.42 13.86 15.31
N THR A 297 -6.34 12.98 15.72
CA THR A 297 -6.48 12.55 17.11
C THR A 297 -5.35 11.62 17.52
N LEU A 298 -4.93 10.69 16.66
CA LEU A 298 -3.79 9.80 16.93
C LEU A 298 -2.45 10.55 17.01
N ILE A 299 -2.24 11.54 16.13
CA ILE A 299 -1.04 12.39 16.15
C ILE A 299 -0.96 13.19 17.45
N ARG A 300 -2.08 13.78 17.90
CA ARG A 300 -2.14 14.52 19.17
C ARG A 300 -1.89 13.63 20.38
N LEU A 301 -2.42 12.40 20.35
CA LEU A 301 -2.23 11.45 21.45
C LEU A 301 -0.76 11.01 21.55
N ARG A 302 -0.09 10.80 20.40
CA ARG A 302 1.34 10.49 20.36
C ARG A 302 2.17 11.64 20.93
N ALA A 303 1.92 12.88 20.50
CA ALA A 303 2.64 14.05 21.01
C ALA A 303 2.47 14.22 22.53
N ALA A 304 1.25 14.03 23.04
CA ALA A 304 0.96 14.13 24.47
C ALA A 304 1.65 13.03 25.31
N LEU A 305 1.89 11.84 24.73
CA LEU A 305 2.62 10.76 25.40
C LEU A 305 4.13 10.99 25.39
N GLU A 306 4.66 11.64 24.35
CA GLU A 306 6.08 12.04 24.28
C GLU A 306 6.42 13.14 25.28
N GLU A 307 5.47 14.01 25.66
CA GLU A 307 5.66 15.04 26.70
C GLU A 307 5.65 14.50 28.14
N LEU A 308 5.23 13.24 28.35
CA LEU A 308 5.13 12.60 29.66
C LEU A 308 6.33 11.66 29.97
N ALA A 309 7.29 11.53 29.05
CA ALA A 309 8.50 10.71 29.17
C ALA A 309 9.74 11.57 29.46
#